data_AF-A0A1A8KNF2-F1
#
_entry.id   AF-A0A1A8KNF2-F1
#
_cell.length_a   1.000
_cell.length_b   1.000
_cell.length_c   1.000
_cell.angle_alpha   90.00
_cell.angle_beta   90.00
_cell.angle_gamma   90.00
#
_symmetry.space_group_name_H-M   'P 1'
#
loop_
_entity.id
_entity.type
_entity.pdbx_description
1 polymer ?
#
loop_
_entity_poly.entity_id
_entity_poly.type
_entity_poly.pdbx_seq_one_letter_code
_entity_poly.pdbx_strand_id
1 'polypeptide(L)'
;MQIRCNISYLEEWLKEKELQSSNAIDTLRPLAQAAWLLQVNKSTDEDAKEIAGNCTELSPVQIVKILNSYTPIDDFEKRVTSSFVRRVQSLLQDHEGSSQLMLDTDHRFQVTFPFCSSSTALELLQVPSSLQLDFLTKI
;
A
#
# COMPACT_ATOMS: atom_id res chain seq x y z
N MET A 1 -9.94 6.27 -11.54
CA MET A 1 -10.04 7.58 -10.85
C MET A 1 -10.39 7.45 -9.37
N GLN A 2 -11.48 6.78 -8.98
CA GLN A 2 -11.92 6.71 -7.56
C GLN A 2 -10.84 6.23 -6.58
N ILE A 3 -10.10 5.16 -6.89
CA ILE A 3 -9.06 4.63 -5.99
C ILE A 3 -7.97 5.68 -5.70
N ARG A 4 -7.51 6.43 -6.72
CA ARG A 4 -6.50 7.49 -6.53
C ARG A 4 -7.01 8.61 -5.61
N CYS A 5 -8.26 9.03 -5.80
CA CYS A 5 -8.89 10.04 -4.95
C CYS A 5 -8.99 9.55 -3.49
N ASN A 6 -9.39 8.29 -3.28
CA ASN A 6 -9.43 7.70 -1.95
C ASN A 6 -8.04 7.62 -1.30
N ILE A 7 -7.00 7.29 -2.06
CA ILE A 7 -5.61 7.29 -1.56
C ILE A 7 -5.22 8.71 -1.12
N SER A 8 -5.54 9.75 -1.90
CA SER A 8 -5.25 11.13 -1.51
C SER A 8 -5.97 11.56 -0.22
N TYR A 9 -7.19 11.07 0.03
CA TYR A 9 -7.84 11.30 1.33
C TYR A 9 -7.12 10.61 2.49
N LEU A 10 -6.54 9.43 2.27
CA LEU A 10 -5.74 8.75 3.29
C LEU A 10 -4.40 9.49 3.54
N GLU A 11 -3.78 10.01 2.49
CA GLU A 11 -2.58 10.86 2.59
C GLU A 11 -2.85 12.13 3.42
N GLU A 12 -3.98 12.79 3.14
CA GLU A 12 -4.43 13.98 3.88
C GLU A 12 -4.73 13.65 5.35
N TRP A 13 -5.42 12.53 5.61
CA TRP A 13 -5.67 12.07 6.98
C TRP A 13 -4.37 11.80 7.76
N LEU A 14 -3.37 11.17 7.13
CA LEU A 14 -2.05 10.98 7.77
C LEU A 14 -1.39 12.31 8.09
N LYS A 15 -1.64 13.36 7.30
CA LYS A 15 -1.04 14.68 7.49
C LYS A 15 -1.69 15.39 8.67
N GLU A 16 -3.02 15.34 8.75
CA GLU A 16 -3.79 15.87 9.89
C GLU A 16 -3.42 15.22 11.22
N LYS A 17 -2.97 13.96 11.20
CA LYS A 17 -2.53 13.22 12.39
C LYS A 17 -1.03 13.31 12.67
N GLU A 18 -0.27 14.07 11.89
CA GLU A 18 1.19 14.18 12.01
C GLU A 18 1.92 12.82 11.85
N LEU A 19 1.34 11.89 11.08
CA LEU A 19 1.85 10.53 10.87
C LEU A 19 2.57 10.35 9.52
N GLN A 20 3.01 11.43 8.87
CA GLN A 20 3.68 11.35 7.56
C GLN A 20 4.98 10.53 7.60
N SER A 21 5.68 10.52 8.75
CA SER A 21 6.90 9.74 8.96
C SER A 21 6.65 8.26 9.28
N SER A 22 5.39 7.82 9.39
CA SER A 22 5.05 6.43 9.72
C SER A 22 5.25 5.44 8.57
N ASN A 23 5.53 5.92 7.36
CA ASN A 23 5.59 5.13 6.12
C ASN A 23 4.29 4.35 5.82
N ALA A 24 3.16 4.67 6.48
CA ALA A 24 1.89 3.99 6.23
C ALA A 24 1.44 4.14 4.77
N ILE A 25 1.71 5.29 4.15
CA ILE A 25 1.37 5.54 2.74
C ILE A 25 2.14 4.63 1.78
N ASP A 26 3.37 4.25 2.13
CA ASP A 26 4.19 3.36 1.29
C ASP A 26 3.57 1.97 1.15
N THR A 27 2.82 1.53 2.15
CA THR A 27 2.09 0.25 2.10
C THR A 27 0.99 0.24 1.04
N LEU A 28 0.55 1.42 0.56
CA LEU A 28 -0.46 1.56 -0.48
C LEU A 28 0.13 1.65 -1.88
N ARG A 29 1.46 1.63 -2.06
CA ARG A 29 2.09 1.70 -3.39
C ARG A 29 1.59 0.62 -4.37
N PRO A 30 1.41 -0.66 -3.98
CA PRO A 30 0.83 -1.66 -4.90
C PRO A 30 -0.57 -1.25 -5.39
N LEU A 31 -1.41 -0.72 -4.50
CA LEU A 31 -2.75 -0.24 -4.85
C LEU A 31 -2.71 1.00 -5.73
N ALA A 32 -1.79 1.93 -5.47
CA ALA A 32 -1.57 3.11 -6.29
C ALA A 32 -1.13 2.74 -7.72
N GLN A 33 -0.19 1.81 -7.85
CA GLN A 33 0.26 1.28 -9.15
C GLN A 33 -0.87 0.55 -9.89
N ALA A 34 -1.71 -0.23 -9.19
CA ALA A 34 -2.88 -0.86 -9.79
C ALA A 34 -3.88 0.19 -10.31
N ALA A 35 -4.13 1.24 -9.54
CA ALA A 35 -5.03 2.32 -9.93
C ALA A 35 -4.49 3.15 -11.11
N TRP A 36 -3.17 3.30 -11.20
CA TRP A 36 -2.48 3.89 -12.34
C TRP A 36 -2.58 2.99 -13.58
N LEU A 37 -2.32 1.69 -13.43
CA LEU A 37 -2.40 0.69 -14.51
C LEU A 37 -3.79 0.65 -15.16
N LEU A 38 -4.85 0.85 -14.37
CA LEU A 38 -6.22 0.96 -14.90
C LEU A 38 -6.41 2.17 -15.82
N GLN A 39 -5.65 3.26 -15.63
CA GLN A 39 -5.84 4.54 -16.32
C GLN A 39 -4.92 4.75 -17.53
N VAL A 40 -3.77 4.08 -17.58
CA VAL A 40 -2.81 4.27 -18.68
C VAL A 40 -3.26 3.60 -19.98
N ASN A 41 -2.63 3.99 -21.07
CA ASN A 41 -2.81 3.36 -22.37
C ASN A 41 -2.27 1.91 -22.35
N LYS A 42 -2.90 1.05 -23.15
CA LYS A 42 -2.66 -0.41 -23.15
C LYS A 42 -2.61 -0.97 -24.58
N SER A 43 -2.08 -0.18 -25.51
CA SER A 43 -2.19 -0.43 -26.96
C SER A 43 -0.85 -0.56 -27.67
N THR A 44 0.19 0.15 -27.24
CA THR A 44 1.47 0.24 -27.96
C THR A 44 2.61 -0.49 -27.26
N ASP A 45 3.67 -0.81 -28.00
CA ASP A 45 4.88 -1.40 -27.42
C ASP A 45 5.55 -0.48 -26.38
N GLU A 46 5.37 0.84 -26.51
CA GLU A 46 5.89 1.80 -25.53
C GLU A 46 5.06 1.79 -24.25
N ASP A 47 3.73 1.71 -24.36
CA ASP A 47 2.83 1.54 -23.21
C ASP A 47 3.21 0.27 -22.41
N ALA A 48 3.55 -0.82 -23.12
CA ALA A 48 3.95 -2.08 -22.49
C ALA A 48 5.25 -1.94 -21.68
N LYS A 49 6.23 -1.17 -22.17
CA LYS A 49 7.46 -0.86 -21.44
C LYS A 49 7.21 0.06 -20.26
N GLU A 50 6.35 1.07 -20.43
CA GLU A 50 5.97 1.99 -19.36
C GLU A 50 5.31 1.22 -18.19
N ILE A 51 4.41 0.28 -18.50
CA ILE A 51 3.80 -0.60 -17.50
C ILE A 51 4.86 -1.44 -16.80
N ALA A 52 5.78 -2.07 -17.54
CA ALA A 52 6.84 -2.88 -16.95
C ALA A 52 7.80 -2.06 -16.07
N GLY A 53 8.08 -0.81 -16.44
CA GLY A 53 8.98 0.08 -15.68
C GLY A 53 8.34 0.74 -14.46
N ASN A 54 7.05 1.06 -14.51
CA ASN A 54 6.37 1.78 -13.41
C ASN A 54 5.71 0.85 -12.38
N CYS A 55 5.34 -0.38 -12.76
CA CYS A 55 4.70 -1.34 -11.85
C CYS A 55 5.72 -2.19 -11.07
N THR A 56 6.56 -1.53 -10.27
CA THR A 56 7.65 -2.18 -9.50
C THR A 56 7.20 -2.88 -8.21
N GLU A 57 6.01 -2.57 -7.70
CA GLU A 57 5.47 -3.06 -6.42
C GLU A 57 4.33 -4.08 -6.65
N LEU A 58 4.06 -4.43 -7.92
CA LEU A 58 3.10 -5.44 -8.32
C LEU A 58 3.84 -6.65 -8.90
N SER A 59 3.37 -7.86 -8.58
CA SER A 59 3.89 -9.05 -9.21
C SER A 59 3.47 -9.14 -10.69
N PRO A 60 4.25 -9.83 -11.55
CA PRO A 60 3.84 -10.06 -12.93
C PRO A 60 2.46 -10.72 -13.05
N VAL A 61 2.12 -11.60 -12.11
CA VAL A 61 0.81 -12.28 -12.05
C VAL A 61 -0.32 -11.29 -11.76
N GLN A 62 -0.11 -10.32 -10.87
CA GLN A 62 -1.07 -9.26 -10.58
C GLN A 62 -1.27 -8.32 -11.78
N ILE A 63 -0.19 -7.88 -12.43
CA ILE A 63 -0.26 -7.01 -13.62
C ILE A 63 -1.07 -7.70 -14.73
N VAL A 64 -0.72 -8.95 -15.05
CA VAL A 64 -1.42 -9.75 -16.07
C VAL A 64 -2.89 -9.96 -15.69
N LYS A 65 -3.21 -10.17 -14.40
CA LYS A 65 -4.60 -10.32 -13.95
C LYS A 65 -5.41 -9.04 -14.13
N ILE A 66 -4.85 -7.88 -13.81
CA ILE A 66 -5.49 -6.58 -13.98
C ILE A 66 -5.77 -6.33 -15.47
N LEU A 67 -4.76 -6.51 -16.33
CA LEU A 67 -4.90 -6.32 -17.78
C LEU A 67 -5.97 -7.23 -18.39
N ASN A 68 -6.02 -8.51 -18.00
CA ASN A 68 -7.02 -9.45 -18.50
C ASN A 68 -8.44 -9.16 -18.01
N SER A 69 -8.57 -8.62 -16.79
CA SER A 69 -9.87 -8.30 -16.18
C SER A 69 -10.35 -6.89 -16.53
N TYR A 70 -9.56 -6.13 -17.30
CA TYR A 70 -9.87 -4.76 -17.66
C TYR A 70 -11.13 -4.69 -18.53
N THR A 71 -12.10 -3.91 -18.07
CA THR A 71 -13.34 -3.60 -18.80
C THR A 71 -13.33 -2.11 -19.15
N PRO A 72 -13.20 -1.75 -20.44
CA PRO A 72 -13.33 -0.38 -20.90
C PRO A 72 -14.66 0.24 -20.46
N ILE A 73 -14.64 1.52 -20.07
CA ILE A 73 -15.81 2.24 -19.55
C ILE A 73 -16.49 3.07 -20.65
N ASP A 74 -15.76 3.39 -21.72
CA ASP A 74 -16.22 4.26 -22.80
C ASP A 74 -15.93 3.62 -24.18
N ASP A 75 -16.71 3.97 -25.19
CA ASP A 75 -16.65 3.45 -26.56
C ASP A 75 -15.33 3.82 -27.26
N PHE A 76 -14.61 4.82 -26.75
CA PHE A 76 -13.30 5.22 -27.25
C PHE A 76 -12.16 4.36 -26.73
N GLU A 77 -12.37 3.59 -25.65
CA GLU A 77 -11.34 2.75 -25.07
C GLU A 77 -11.44 1.30 -25.58
N LYS A 78 -10.35 0.84 -26.20
CA LYS A 78 -10.29 -0.53 -26.71
C LYS A 78 -10.01 -1.51 -25.59
N ARG A 79 -10.62 -2.68 -25.68
CA ARG A 79 -10.28 -3.82 -24.81
C ARG A 79 -8.81 -4.19 -24.99
N VAL A 80 -8.14 -4.52 -23.89
CA VAL A 80 -6.76 -4.99 -23.90
C VAL A 80 -6.68 -6.28 -24.72
N THR A 81 -5.77 -6.30 -25.70
CA THR A 81 -5.60 -7.45 -26.58
C THR A 81 -4.75 -8.54 -25.92
N SER A 82 -5.01 -9.80 -26.23
CA SER A 82 -4.20 -10.91 -25.70
C SER A 82 -2.74 -10.86 -26.16
N SER A 83 -2.47 -10.28 -27.33
CA SER A 83 -1.12 -10.00 -27.82
C SER A 83 -0.40 -8.96 -26.95
N PHE A 84 -1.09 -7.90 -26.55
CA PHE A 84 -0.53 -6.89 -25.64
C PHE A 84 -0.20 -7.50 -24.27
N VAL A 85 -1.10 -8.30 -23.70
CA VAL A 85 -0.84 -9.00 -22.43
C VAL A 85 0.39 -9.90 -22.52
N ARG A 86 0.53 -10.69 -23.60
CA ARG A 86 1.73 -11.51 -23.83
C ARG A 86 3.00 -10.68 -23.96
N ARG A 87 2.90 -9.50 -24.57
CA ARG A 87 4.04 -8.57 -24.70
C ARG A 87 4.48 -8.04 -23.33
N VAL A 88 3.55 -7.53 -22.51
CA VAL A 88 3.85 -7.09 -21.13
C VAL A 88 4.45 -8.25 -20.33
N GLN A 89 3.85 -9.44 -20.42
CA GLN A 89 4.37 -10.63 -19.73
C GLN A 89 5.80 -10.97 -20.15
N SER A 90 6.15 -10.84 -21.44
CA SER A 90 7.52 -11.07 -21.92
C SER A 90 8.52 -10.08 -21.35
N LEU A 91 8.13 -8.81 -21.17
CA LEU A 91 8.99 -7.77 -20.59
C LEU A 91 9.22 -7.95 -19.09
N LEU A 92 8.32 -8.67 -18.41
CA LEU A 92 8.39 -8.95 -16.99
C LEU A 92 9.10 -10.28 -16.66
N GLN A 93 9.61 -11.02 -17.65
CA GLN A 93 10.27 -12.33 -17.42
C GLN A 93 11.58 -12.21 -16.64
N ASP A 94 12.31 -11.12 -16.82
CA ASP A 94 13.58 -10.87 -16.14
C ASP A 94 13.38 -10.31 -14.70
N HIS A 95 12.14 -9.97 -14.34
CA HIS A 95 11.82 -9.54 -12.98
C HIS A 95 11.72 -10.77 -12.06
N GLU A 96 12.63 -10.88 -11.09
CA GLU A 96 12.47 -11.80 -9.96
C GLU A 96 11.27 -11.38 -9.11
N GLY A 97 10.08 -11.81 -9.51
CA GLY A 97 8.81 -11.49 -8.88
C GLY A 97 8.17 -12.71 -8.22
N SER A 98 7.55 -12.52 -7.06
CA SER A 98 6.71 -13.54 -6.42
C SER A 98 5.58 -13.99 -7.37
N SER A 99 5.27 -15.28 -7.40
CA SER A 99 4.12 -15.82 -8.14
C SER A 99 2.77 -15.55 -7.44
N GLN A 100 2.77 -14.74 -6.39
CA GLN A 100 1.61 -14.43 -5.56
C GLN A 100 0.66 -13.44 -6.26
N LEU A 101 -0.61 -13.83 -6.34
CA LEU A 101 -1.68 -12.97 -6.85
C LEU A 101 -2.34 -12.13 -5.74
N MET A 102 -2.70 -12.77 -4.64
CA MET A 102 -3.39 -12.14 -3.51
C MET A 102 -2.38 -11.66 -2.47
N LEU A 103 -2.53 -10.45 -1.96
CA LEU A 103 -1.75 -10.00 -0.80
C LEU A 103 -2.12 -10.81 0.44
N ASP A 104 -1.14 -11.07 1.30
CA ASP A 104 -1.36 -11.71 2.59
C ASP A 104 -1.91 -10.69 3.60
N THR A 105 -3.17 -10.86 3.99
CA THR A 105 -3.84 -9.98 4.95
C THR A 105 -3.38 -10.22 6.39
N ASP A 106 -2.73 -11.35 6.65
CA ASP A 106 -2.21 -11.72 7.97
C ASP A 106 -0.74 -11.29 8.14
N HIS A 107 -0.13 -10.67 7.13
CA HIS A 107 1.22 -10.13 7.21
C HIS A 107 1.34 -9.10 8.35
N ARG A 108 2.40 -9.22 9.14
CA ARG A 108 2.71 -8.30 10.24
C ARG A 108 4.11 -7.75 10.08
N PHE A 109 4.23 -6.43 10.04
CA PHE A 109 5.52 -5.77 10.13
C PHE A 109 6.17 -6.06 11.48
N GLN A 110 7.50 -6.18 11.48
CA GLN A 110 8.26 -6.34 12.71
C GLN A 110 8.12 -5.08 13.57
N VAL A 111 7.55 -5.25 14.77
CA VAL A 111 7.45 -4.15 15.74
C VAL A 111 8.78 -4.00 16.48
N THR A 112 9.18 -2.75 16.70
CA THR A 112 10.29 -2.38 17.57
C THR A 112 9.78 -1.47 18.68
N PHE A 113 10.33 -1.62 19.88
CA PHE A 113 10.00 -0.79 21.04
C PHE A 113 11.23 0.04 21.40
N PRO A 114 11.43 1.20 20.76
CA PRO A 114 12.56 2.05 21.09
C PRO A 114 12.45 2.54 22.53
N PHE A 115 13.60 2.77 23.18
CA PHE A 115 13.60 3.36 24.51
C PHE A 115 13.07 4.80 24.42
N CYS A 116 11.97 5.06 25.14
CA CYS A 116 11.40 6.38 25.32
C CYS A 116 11.45 6.72 26.81
N SER A 117 12.30 7.67 27.21
CA SER A 117 12.35 8.12 28.60
C SER A 117 11.07 8.87 28.97
N SER A 118 10.64 8.72 30.21
CA SER A 118 9.57 9.53 30.79
C SER A 118 10.18 10.66 31.61
N SER A 119 9.62 11.86 31.52
CA SER A 119 9.95 12.99 32.40
C SER A 119 9.21 12.93 33.73
N THR A 120 8.36 11.93 33.95
CA THR A 120 7.55 11.81 35.17
C THR A 120 8.43 11.47 36.36
N ALA A 121 8.44 12.37 37.34
CA ALA A 121 9.06 12.16 38.64
C ALA A 121 8.23 11.17 39.47
N LEU A 122 8.83 10.04 39.84
CA LEU A 122 8.15 8.95 40.56
C LEU A 122 7.66 9.39 41.94
N GLU A 123 8.41 10.29 42.59
CA GLU A 123 8.09 10.89 43.88
C GLU A 123 6.85 11.78 43.85
N LEU A 124 6.34 12.16 42.67
CA LEU A 124 5.09 12.93 42.52
C LEU A 124 3.88 12.07 42.19
N LEU A 125 4.06 10.80 41.84
CA LEU A 125 2.95 9.91 41.50
C LEU A 125 2.03 9.65 42.71
N GLN A 126 0.71 9.70 42.48
CA GLN A 126 -0.31 9.34 43.46
C GLN A 126 -1.19 8.25 42.87
N VAL A 127 -1.68 7.34 43.73
CA VAL A 127 -2.61 6.28 43.33
C VAL A 127 -4.04 6.79 43.49
N PRO A 128 -4.85 6.84 42.42
CA PRO A 128 -6.25 7.25 42.53
C PRO A 128 -7.06 6.26 43.39
N SER A 129 -7.88 6.78 44.32
CA SER A 129 -8.72 5.96 45.21
C SER A 129 -9.74 5.08 44.47
N SER A 130 -10.12 5.47 43.25
CA SER A 130 -10.99 4.66 42.39
C SER A 130 -10.39 3.31 42.00
N LEU A 131 -9.06 3.16 42.09
CA LEU A 131 -8.38 1.87 41.85
C LEU A 131 -8.49 0.89 43.03
N GLN A 132 -9.00 1.33 44.19
CA GLN A 132 -9.19 0.49 45.39
C GLN A 132 -7.89 -0.19 45.86
N LEU A 133 -6.78 0.53 45.76
CA LEU A 133 -5.44 0.07 46.14
C LEU A 133 -5.01 0.62 47.51
N ASP A 134 -5.95 0.74 48.44
CA ASP A 134 -5.73 1.37 49.75
C ASP A 134 -4.74 0.59 50.64
N PHE A 135 -4.43 -0.67 50.28
CA PHE A 135 -3.39 -1.47 50.93
C PHE A 135 -1.97 -1.05 50.54
N LEU A 136 -1.78 -0.25 49.48
CA LEU A 136 -0.46 0.24 49.07
C LEU A 136 -0.06 1.47 49.89
N THR A 137 1.20 1.51 50.30
CA THR A 137 1.81 2.67 50.95
C THR A 137 2.93 3.20 50.07
N LYS A 138 2.87 4.48 49.72
CA LYS A 138 3.96 5.16 49.01
C LYS A 138 5.14 5.37 49.96
N ILE A 139 6.33 4.99 49.51
CA ILE A 139 7.61 5.14 50.23
C ILE A 139 8.36 6.34 49.65
#